data_AF-A0A7S6U2F5-F1
#
_entry.id   AF-A0A7S6U2F5-F1
#
_cell.length_a   1.000
_cell.length_b   1.000
_cell.length_c   1.000
_cell.angle_alpha   90.00
_cell.angle_beta   90.00
_cell.angle_gamma   90.00
#
_symmetry.space_group_name_H-M   'P 1'
#
loop_
_entity.id
_entity.type
_entity.pdbx_description
1 polymer ?
#
loop_
_entity_poly.entity_id
_entity_poly.type
_entity_poly.pdbx_seq_one_letter_code
_entity_poly.pdbx_strand_id
1 'polypeptide(L)' 'MQKFKSNNNVVYSCKYHVIFCPKYRRPVLVNAIASRLKELLAQMLKRRLPTLWTNSYFVSTVGGAPLETVKMYIQNQKET' A
#
# COMPACT_ATOMS: atom_id res chain seq x y z
N MET A 1 -13.35 -12.95 -1.47
CA MET A 1 -12.99 -12.47 -2.82
C MET A 1 -11.96 -11.36 -2.73
N GLN A 2 -10.85 -11.45 -3.47
CA GLN A 2 -9.91 -10.33 -3.59
C GLN A 2 -10.55 -9.23 -4.47
N LYS A 3 -10.66 -7.99 -3.96
CA LYS A 3 -11.19 -6.87 -4.74
C LYS A 3 -10.11 -6.36 -5.71
N PHE A 4 -10.34 -6.52 -7.01
CA PHE A 4 -9.52 -5.94 -8.08
C PHE A 4 -10.06 -4.57 -8.48
N LYS A 5 -9.17 -3.67 -8.86
CA LYS A 5 -9.52 -2.37 -9.44
C LYS A 5 -9.39 -2.48 -10.96
N SER A 6 -10.27 -1.81 -11.70
CA SER A 6 -10.19 -1.70 -13.15
C SER A 6 -9.99 -0.25 -13.57
N ASN A 7 -9.25 -0.09 -14.66
CA ASN A 7 -9.25 1.10 -15.51
C ASN A 7 -9.70 0.64 -16.92
N ASN A 8 -9.81 1.56 -17.89
CA ASN A 8 -10.27 1.28 -19.26
C ASN A 8 -9.79 -0.08 -19.80
N ASN A 9 -8.48 -0.33 -19.76
CA ASN A 9 -7.89 -1.55 -20.33
C ASN A 9 -7.03 -2.35 -19.33
N VAL A 10 -7.08 -2.03 -18.03
CA VAL A 10 -6.17 -2.66 -17.05
C VAL A 10 -6.93 -3.04 -15.79
N VAL A 11 -6.93 -4.33 -15.46
CA VAL A 11 -7.42 -4.85 -14.18
C VAL A 11 -6.22 -5.20 -13.31
N TYR A 12 -6.15 -4.63 -12.10
CA TYR A 12 -4.99 -4.77 -11.23
C TYR A 12 -5.37 -4.89 -9.74
N SER A 13 -4.50 -5.54 -8.98
CA SER A 13 -4.52 -5.56 -7.51
C SER A 13 -3.10 -5.34 -7.00
N CYS A 14 -2.72 -4.07 -6.85
CA CYS A 14 -1.40 -3.68 -6.36
C CYS A 14 -1.50 -3.37 -4.86
N LYS A 15 -1.11 -4.33 -4.03
CA LYS A 15 -1.02 -4.17 -2.58
C LYS A 15 0.44 -4.28 -2.16
N TYR A 16 0.83 -3.49 -1.17
CA TYR A 16 2.20 -3.40 -0.70
C TYR A 16 2.25 -3.38 0.82
N HIS A 17 3.23 -4.06 1.40
CA HIS A 17 3.68 -3.79 2.75
C HIS A 17 4.80 -2.75 2.70
N VAL A 18 4.54 -1.59 3.31
CA VAL A 18 5.51 -0.51 3.43
C VAL A 18 5.89 -0.38 4.90
N ILE A 19 7.18 -0.51 5.18
CA ILE A 19 7.74 -0.45 6.54
C ILE A 19 8.81 0.63 6.58
N PHE A 20 8.75 1.50 7.59
CA PHE A 20 9.73 2.55 7.84
C PHE A 20 9.94 2.70 9.35
N CYS A 21 11.09 3.23 9.75
CA CYS A 21 11.48 3.36 11.17
C CYS A 21 11.70 4.84 11.55
N PRO A 22 11.36 5.25 12.79
CA PRO A 22 11.76 6.55 13.31
C PRO A 22 13.29 6.72 13.26
N LYS A 23 13.76 7.95 13.08
CA LYS A 23 15.20 8.24 13.10
C LYS A 23 15.83 7.74 14.40
N TYR A 24 16.96 7.04 14.29
CA TYR A 24 17.65 6.35 15.39
C TYR A 24 16.83 5.26 16.10
N ARG A 25 15.75 4.75 15.47
CA ARG A 25 14.88 3.68 15.99
C ARG A 25 14.37 3.95 17.42
N ARG A 26 14.16 5.22 17.77
CA ARG A 26 13.63 5.61 19.08
C ARG A 26 12.17 5.16 19.24
N PRO A 27 11.75 4.66 20.42
CA PRO A 27 10.38 4.18 20.66
C PRO A 27 9.40 5.35 20.89
N VAL A 28 9.32 6.26 19.92
CA VAL A 28 8.49 7.49 20.00
C VAL A 28 7.04 7.25 19.56
N LEU A 29 6.75 6.10 18.95
CA LEU A 29 5.43 5.74 18.43
C LEU A 29 4.53 5.16 19.52
N VAL A 30 4.31 5.92 20.58
CA VAL A 30 3.50 5.53 21.74
C VAL A 30 2.36 6.51 21.99
N ASN A 31 1.26 6.02 22.57
CA ASN A 31 0.13 6.82 23.07
C ASN A 31 -0.42 7.82 22.02
N ALA A 32 -0.57 9.09 22.41
CA ALA A 32 -1.10 10.17 21.60
C ALA A 32 -0.30 10.41 20.32
N ILE A 33 1.03 10.19 20.34
CA ILE A 33 1.88 10.37 19.16
C ILE A 33 1.52 9.32 18.09
N ALA A 34 1.31 8.07 18.49
CA ALA A 34 0.88 7.02 17.58
C ALA A 34 -0.51 7.28 16.99
N SER A 35 -1.45 7.77 17.80
CA SER A 35 -2.81 8.12 17.34
C SER A 35 -2.75 9.27 16.32
N ARG A 36 -2.04 10.35 16.65
CA ARG A 36 -1.91 11.51 15.77
C ARG A 36 -1.23 11.16 14.46
N LEU A 37 -0.22 10.28 14.50
CA LEU A 37 0.44 9.80 13.28
C LEU A 37 -0.54 9.04 12.37
N LYS A 38 -1.40 8.18 12.91
CA LYS A 38 -2.40 7.45 12.11
C LYS A 38 -3.38 8.40 11.42
N GLU A 39 -3.86 9.41 12.15
CA GLU A 39 -4.72 10.45 11.57
C GLU A 39 -4.02 11.22 10.46
N LEU A 40 -2.77 11.64 10.69
CA LEU A 40 -1.98 12.36 9.69
C LEU A 40 -1.69 11.51 8.45
N LEU A 41 -1.43 10.20 8.60
CA LEU A 41 -1.24 9.29 7.48
C LEU A 41 -2.53 9.12 6.67
N ALA A 42 -3.69 9.08 7.33
CA ALA A 42 -4.99 9.02 6.66
C ALA A 42 -5.33 10.34 5.94
N GLN A 43 -4.97 11.48 6.52
CA GLN A 43 -5.25 12.81 5.96
C GLN A 43 -4.25 13.23 4.88
N MET A 44 -2.98 12.87 5.03
CA MET A 44 -1.88 13.45 4.26
C MET A 44 -0.84 12.39 3.88
N LEU A 45 -1.06 11.73 2.74
CA LEU A 45 -0.02 10.97 2.03
C LEU A 45 0.71 11.84 0.98
N LYS A 46 0.81 13.16 1.21
CA LYS A 46 1.41 14.12 0.27
C LYS A 46 2.61 14.91 0.81
N ARG A 47 2.89 14.88 2.12
CA ARG A 47 3.96 15.70 2.71
C ARG A 47 4.99 14.84 3.45
N ARG A 48 6.24 14.94 3.03
CA ARG A 48 7.39 14.33 3.69
C ARG A 48 7.74 15.18 4.93
N LEU A 49 7.60 14.61 6.12
CA LEU A 49 8.15 15.23 7.33
C LEU A 49 9.69 15.26 7.19
N PRO A 50 10.35 16.42 7.33
CA PRO A 50 11.73 16.59 6.87
C PRO A 50 12.76 15.71 7.59
N THR A 51 12.52 15.26 8.83
CA THR A 51 13.55 14.53 9.61
C THR A 51 13.04 13.44 10.55
N LEU A 52 11.74 13.17 10.61
CA LEU A 52 11.18 12.21 11.58
C LEU A 52 11.55 10.75 11.25
N TRP A 53 11.67 10.43 9.98
CA TRP A 53 11.94 9.08 9.48
C TRP A 53 13.39 8.92 9.02
N THR A 54 13.88 7.69 9.02
CA THR A 54 15.11 7.35 8.30
C THR A 54 14.94 7.57 6.79
N ASN A 55 16.05 7.80 6.08
CA ASN A 55 16.02 7.93 4.61
C ASN A 55 15.66 6.61 3.90
N SER A 56 15.78 5.48 4.60
CA SER A 56 15.46 4.13 4.12
C SER A 56 14.04 3.70 4.50
N TYR A 57 13.40 2.94 3.62
CA TYR A 57 12.17 2.20 3.88
C TYR A 57 12.28 0.80 3.24
N PHE A 58 11.49 -0.15 3.71
CA PHE A 58 11.33 -1.46 3.11
C PHE A 58 9.96 -1.55 2.44
N VAL A 59 9.91 -2.14 1.24
CA VAL A 59 8.67 -2.40 0.52
C VAL A 59 8.65 -3.83 -0.01
N SER A 60 7.52 -4.51 0.17
CA SER A 60 7.28 -5.85 -0.37
C SER A 60 5.90 -5.90 -1.03
N THR A 61 5.81 -6.52 -2.20
CA THR A 61 4.55 -6.79 -2.89
C THR A 61 3.78 -7.87 -2.14
N VAL A 62 2.46 -7.70 -2.06
CA VAL A 62 1.61 -8.70 -1.41
C VAL A 62 0.43 -9.10 -2.27
N GLY A 63 0.11 -10.38 -2.17
CA GLY A 63 -0.98 -10.99 -2.92
C GLY A 63 -0.52 -11.50 -4.29
N GLY A 64 -1.17 -12.58 -4.71
CA GLY A 64 -1.10 -13.11 -6.07
C GLY A 64 -2.52 -13.18 -6.64
N ALA A 65 -2.63 -12.98 -7.95
CA ALA A 65 -3.87 -13.25 -8.65
C ALA A 65 -4.07 -14.78 -8.75
N PRO A 66 -5.17 -15.34 -8.24
CA PRO A 66 -5.45 -16.75 -8.41
C PRO A 66 -5.71 -17.05 -9.89
N LEU A 67 -5.40 -18.28 -10.32
CA LEU A 67 -5.46 -18.69 -11.72
C LEU A 67 -6.86 -18.49 -12.31
N GLU A 68 -7.89 -18.69 -11.49
CA GLU A 68 -9.29 -18.48 -11.86
C GLU A 68 -9.56 -17.03 -12.29
N THR A 69 -8.99 -16.05 -11.58
CA THR A 69 -9.15 -14.63 -11.95
C THR A 69 -8.47 -14.32 -13.27
N VAL A 70 -7.30 -14.90 -13.54
CA VAL A 70 -6.59 -14.71 -14.81
C VAL A 70 -7.38 -15.30 -15.97
N LYS A 71 -7.93 -16.51 -15.80
CA LYS A 71 -8.79 -17.16 -16.81
C LYS A 71 -10.03 -16.31 -17.13
N MET A 72 -10.73 -15.85 -16.10
CA MET A 72 -11.90 -14.98 -16.24
C MET A 72 -11.55 -13.68 -16.97
N TYR A 73 -10.41 -13.07 -16.64
CA TYR A 73 -9.93 -11.86 -17.33
C TYR A 73 -9.70 -12.10 -18.83
N ILE A 74 -9.03 -13.19 -19.20
CA ILE A 74 -8.75 -13.52 -20.61
C ILE A 74 -10.04 -13.76 -21.40
N GLN A 75 -11.03 -14.44 -20.81
CA GLN A 75 -12.30 -14.71 -21.47
C GLN A 75 -13.05 -13.41 -21.79
N ASN A 76 -13.17 -12.52 -20.81
CA ASN A 76 -13.87 -11.24 -20.99
C ASN A 76 -13.21 -10.33 -22.04
N GLN A 77 -11.90 -10.46 -22.25
CA GLN A 77 -11.17 -9.69 -23.28
C GLN A 77 -11.38 -10.21 -24.70
N LYS A 78 -11.79 -11.47 -24.88
CA LYS A 78 -12.09 -12.06 -26.20
C LYS A 78 -13.51 -11.77 -26.66
N GLU A 79 -14.41 -11.46 -25.72
CA GLU A 79 -15.82 -11.16 -25.97
C GLU A 79 -16.07 -9.68 -26.30
N THR A 80 -15.02 -8.84 -26.22
CA THR A 80 -15.02 -7.42 -26.61
C THR A 80 -14.39 -7.27 -27.99
#